data_AF-A0A1Q6RTZ2-F1
#
_entry.id   AF-A0A1Q6RTZ2-F1
#
_cell.length_a   1.000
_cell.length_b   1.000
_cell.length_c   1.000
_cell.angle_alpha   90.00
_cell.angle_beta   90.00
_cell.angle_gamma   90.00
#
_symmetry.space_group_name_H-M   'P 1'
#
loop_
_entity.id
_entity.type
_entity.pdbx_description
1 polymer ?
#
loop_
_entity_poly.entity_id
_entity_poly.type
_entity_poly.pdbx_seq_one_letter_code
_entity_poly.pdbx_strand_id
1 'polypeptide(L)'
;MKRFACLLLAVLLTVSLCGCGGTQESRLELFAMDTYMVITAEGGDTEETVQAASREISRLESVLSRTIDTSSVSRLNTEGSAVLDEDTSSLLAAALTYSEETGGAFDVTIAPLVELWGITSDDPRVPSQEEIDALLPLVGSEHIHLDGREATLDEDCAIDLGGIAKGFASDKAAELLTNGGADRACANLGGNVYVYSQSGRDAWNVAIQDPKEKDDYVCILSLTDHFVVTSGGYQRYFTAPDG
;
A
#
# COMPACT_ATOMS: atom_id res chain seq x y z
N MET A 1 -59.76 15.12 -25.98
CA MET A 1 -59.50 14.90 -24.53
C MET A 1 -58.61 13.69 -24.27
N LYS A 2 -58.96 12.47 -24.74
CA LYS A 2 -58.15 11.25 -24.50
C LYS A 2 -56.70 11.31 -25.02
N ARG A 3 -56.46 11.93 -26.18
CA ARG A 3 -55.10 12.10 -26.76
C ARG A 3 -54.20 13.07 -25.98
N PHE A 4 -54.79 14.12 -25.40
CA PHE A 4 -54.07 15.06 -24.53
C PHE A 4 -53.73 14.44 -23.17
N ALA A 5 -54.63 13.61 -22.62
CA ALA A 5 -54.37 12.87 -21.38
C ALA A 5 -53.23 11.85 -21.55
N CYS A 6 -53.14 11.15 -22.70
CA CYS A 6 -52.03 10.24 -22.97
C CYS A 6 -50.69 10.95 -23.16
N LEU A 7 -50.67 12.14 -23.78
CA LEU A 7 -49.46 12.96 -23.91
C LEU A 7 -48.98 13.50 -22.55
N LEU A 8 -49.91 13.94 -21.70
CA LEU A 8 -49.57 14.38 -20.33
C LEU A 8 -49.03 13.22 -19.47
N LEU A 9 -49.60 12.03 -19.59
CA LEU A 9 -49.16 10.84 -18.87
C LEU A 9 -47.76 10.38 -19.33
N ALA A 10 -47.47 10.46 -20.63
CA ALA A 10 -46.16 10.14 -21.19
C ALA A 10 -45.06 11.12 -20.73
N VAL A 11 -45.39 12.42 -20.65
CA VAL A 11 -44.45 13.46 -20.14
C VAL A 11 -44.21 13.31 -18.64
N LEU A 12 -45.23 12.94 -17.85
CA LEU A 12 -45.09 12.66 -16.41
C LEU A 12 -44.25 11.39 -16.13
N LEU A 13 -44.32 10.39 -17.02
CA LEU A 13 -43.49 9.17 -16.95
C LEU A 13 -42.02 9.44 -17.31
N THR A 14 -41.73 10.36 -18.24
CA THR A 14 -40.33 10.73 -18.57
C THR A 14 -39.70 11.62 -17.51
N VAL A 15 -40.47 12.45 -16.79
CA VAL A 15 -39.95 13.28 -15.69
C VAL A 15 -39.67 12.44 -14.43
N SER A 16 -40.35 11.29 -14.27
CA SER A 16 -40.12 10.36 -13.15
C SER A 16 -38.84 9.51 -13.29
N LEU A 17 -38.14 9.58 -14.42
CA LEU A 17 -36.88 8.86 -14.68
C LEU A 17 -35.61 9.71 -14.43
N CYS A 18 -35.75 10.99 -14.08
CA CYS A 18 -34.61 11.85 -13.67
C CYS A 18 -34.31 11.78 -12.15
N GLY A 19 -34.84 10.79 -11.46
CA GLY A 19 -34.76 10.68 -10.00
C GLY A 19 -33.92 9.50 -9.53
N CYS A 20 -32.61 9.55 -9.77
CA CYS A 20 -31.58 8.85 -8.97
C CYS A 20 -30.27 9.67 -9.04
N GLY A 21 -30.30 10.89 -8.49
CA GLY A 21 -29.09 11.70 -8.28
C GLY A 21 -28.27 11.19 -7.10
N GLY A 22 -27.89 9.91 -7.13
CA GLY A 22 -26.87 9.38 -6.23
C GLY A 22 -25.51 9.94 -6.65
N THR A 23 -24.66 10.26 -5.67
CA THR A 23 -23.25 10.54 -5.94
C THR A 23 -22.68 9.35 -6.71
N GLN A 24 -22.08 9.59 -7.87
CA GLN A 24 -21.41 8.54 -8.64
C GLN A 24 -20.29 7.96 -7.77
N GLU A 25 -20.28 6.65 -7.58
CA GLU A 25 -19.25 5.94 -6.81
C GLU A 25 -18.56 4.93 -7.72
N SER A 26 -17.23 4.84 -7.60
CA SER A 26 -16.45 3.77 -8.21
C SER A 26 -15.60 3.12 -7.14
N ARG A 27 -15.61 1.79 -7.14
CA ARG A 27 -14.86 0.95 -6.22
C ARG A 27 -14.08 -0.08 -7.03
N LEU A 28 -12.79 -0.19 -6.74
CA LEU A 28 -11.89 -1.13 -7.37
C LEU A 28 -11.19 -1.95 -6.28
N GLU A 29 -11.17 -3.26 -6.46
CA GLU A 29 -10.47 -4.20 -5.60
C GLU A 29 -9.35 -4.86 -6.40
N LEU A 30 -8.16 -4.95 -5.81
CA LEU A 30 -6.98 -5.55 -6.41
C LEU A 30 -6.16 -6.32 -5.37
N PHE A 31 -5.41 -7.32 -5.83
CA PHE A 31 -4.40 -7.98 -5.03
C PHE A 31 -3.03 -7.58 -5.57
N ALA A 32 -2.24 -6.92 -4.73
CA ALA A 32 -0.89 -6.45 -5.05
C ALA A 32 -0.08 -6.34 -3.75
N MET A 33 1.25 -6.40 -3.83
CA MET A 33 2.17 -6.23 -2.69
C MET A 33 1.80 -7.14 -1.50
N ASP A 34 1.46 -8.40 -1.82
CA ASP A 34 1.01 -9.45 -0.90
C ASP A 34 -0.20 -9.09 -0.03
N THR A 35 -1.11 -8.25 -0.53
CA THR A 35 -2.31 -7.88 0.22
C THR A 35 -3.51 -7.54 -0.67
N TYR A 36 -4.70 -7.64 -0.09
CA TYR A 36 -5.93 -7.15 -0.71
C TYR A 36 -6.04 -5.65 -0.48
N MET A 37 -6.29 -4.93 -1.56
CA MET A 37 -6.38 -3.49 -1.58
C MET A 37 -7.74 -3.06 -2.13
N VAL A 38 -8.26 -1.96 -1.59
CA VAL A 38 -9.54 -1.39 -1.98
C VAL A 38 -9.36 0.10 -2.23
N ILE A 39 -9.79 0.56 -3.40
CA ILE A 39 -9.77 1.97 -3.77
C ILE A 39 -11.22 2.38 -4.05
N THR A 40 -11.67 3.45 -3.42
CA THR A 40 -13.02 4.00 -3.57
C THR A 40 -12.93 5.48 -3.91
N ALA A 41 -13.71 5.93 -4.88
CA ALA A 41 -13.88 7.34 -5.22
C ALA A 41 -15.37 7.65 -5.35
N GLU A 42 -15.78 8.80 -4.83
CA GLU A 42 -17.15 9.29 -4.86
C GLU A 42 -17.18 10.70 -5.44
N GLY A 43 -18.13 10.95 -6.34
CA GLY A 43 -18.40 12.23 -6.98
C GLY A 43 -17.31 12.67 -7.95
N GLY A 44 -17.66 13.49 -8.94
CA GLY A 44 -16.71 13.87 -9.99
C GLY A 44 -16.34 12.71 -10.94
N ASP A 45 -15.08 12.66 -11.38
CA ASP A 45 -14.57 11.59 -12.26
C ASP A 45 -13.99 10.43 -11.44
N THR A 46 -14.84 9.46 -11.10
CA THR A 46 -14.48 8.40 -10.14
C THR A 46 -13.81 7.19 -10.80
N GLU A 47 -14.22 6.82 -12.01
CA GLU A 47 -13.79 5.56 -12.64
C GLU A 47 -12.33 5.63 -13.10
N GLU A 48 -11.93 6.69 -13.81
CA GLU A 48 -10.54 6.85 -14.22
C GLU A 48 -9.62 7.08 -13.02
N THR A 49 -10.12 7.75 -11.97
CA THR A 49 -9.38 7.97 -10.72
C THR A 49 -8.98 6.65 -10.04
N VAL A 50 -9.92 5.73 -9.84
CA VAL A 50 -9.60 4.43 -9.21
C VAL A 50 -8.74 3.55 -10.12
N GLN A 51 -8.95 3.62 -11.44
CA GLN A 51 -8.15 2.88 -12.42
C GLN A 51 -6.71 3.38 -12.50
N ALA A 52 -6.48 4.69 -12.46
CA ALA A 52 -5.15 5.28 -12.45
C ALA A 52 -4.36 4.85 -11.21
N ALA A 53 -4.97 4.94 -10.03
CA ALA A 53 -4.35 4.50 -8.78
C ALA A 53 -4.04 3.00 -8.80
N SER A 54 -4.97 2.17 -9.30
CA SER A 54 -4.73 0.72 -9.46
C SER A 54 -3.54 0.42 -10.37
N ARG A 55 -3.44 1.08 -11.52
CA ARG A 55 -2.33 0.85 -12.47
C ARG A 55 -0.99 1.25 -11.85
N GLU A 56 -0.97 2.34 -11.10
CA GLU A 56 0.24 2.80 -10.44
C GLU A 56 0.70 1.83 -9.34
N ILE A 57 -0.23 1.32 -8.53
CA ILE A 57 0.09 0.29 -7.52
C ILE A 57 0.68 -0.97 -8.18
N SER A 58 0.06 -1.46 -9.25
CA SER A 58 0.60 -2.62 -9.99
C SER A 58 1.97 -2.34 -10.62
N ARG A 59 2.21 -1.12 -11.11
CA ARG A 59 3.53 -0.71 -11.60
C ARG A 59 4.55 -0.73 -10.48
N LEU A 60 4.23 -0.17 -9.32
CA LEU A 60 5.13 -0.14 -8.16
C LEU A 60 5.46 -1.55 -7.66
N GLU A 61 4.48 -2.45 -7.59
CA GLU A 61 4.74 -3.87 -7.29
C GLU A 61 5.77 -4.47 -8.26
N SER A 62 5.64 -4.20 -9.56
CA SER A 62 6.53 -4.75 -10.59
C SER A 62 8.00 -4.31 -10.46
N VAL A 63 8.27 -3.17 -9.81
CA VAL A 63 9.64 -2.62 -9.65
C VAL A 63 10.18 -2.74 -8.21
N LEU A 64 9.31 -2.75 -7.20
CA LEU A 64 9.68 -2.77 -5.78
C LEU A 64 9.66 -4.17 -5.14
N SER A 65 9.04 -5.17 -5.80
CA SER A 65 8.91 -6.50 -5.23
C SER A 65 10.26 -7.20 -5.06
N ARG A 66 10.47 -7.91 -3.95
CA ARG A 66 11.65 -8.77 -3.76
C ARG A 66 11.57 -10.07 -4.57
N THR A 67 10.36 -10.50 -4.93
CA THR A 67 10.06 -11.84 -5.48
C THR A 67 9.73 -11.85 -6.97
N ILE A 68 9.54 -10.68 -7.58
CA ILE A 68 9.39 -10.56 -9.03
C ILE A 68 10.79 -10.44 -9.64
N ASP A 69 11.24 -11.47 -10.37
CA ASP A 69 12.60 -11.56 -10.94
C ASP A 69 13.00 -10.34 -11.78
N THR A 70 12.04 -9.67 -12.43
CA THR A 70 12.29 -8.51 -13.29
C THR A 70 12.34 -7.18 -12.54
N SER A 71 12.04 -7.16 -11.25
CA SER A 71 12.00 -5.94 -10.43
C SER A 71 13.41 -5.39 -10.17
N SER A 72 13.50 -4.10 -9.89
CA SER A 72 14.75 -3.43 -9.53
C SER A 72 15.35 -4.02 -8.24
N VAL A 73 14.50 -4.32 -7.26
CA VAL A 73 14.92 -4.89 -5.96
C VAL A 73 15.43 -6.33 -6.09
N SER A 74 14.70 -7.21 -6.80
CA SER A 74 15.14 -8.59 -7.01
C SER A 74 16.48 -8.67 -7.75
N ARG A 75 16.67 -7.81 -8.76
CA ARG A 75 17.95 -7.70 -9.48
C ARG A 75 19.08 -7.19 -8.61
N LEU A 76 18.85 -6.16 -7.80
CA LEU A 76 19.87 -5.66 -6.86
C LEU A 76 20.30 -6.78 -5.88
N ASN A 77 19.35 -7.53 -5.34
CA ASN A 77 19.64 -8.64 -4.43
C ASN A 77 20.38 -9.81 -5.11
N THR A 78 20.08 -10.09 -6.38
CA THR A 78 20.67 -11.24 -7.09
C THR A 78 22.03 -10.92 -7.70
N GLU A 79 22.20 -9.71 -8.25
CA GLU A 79 23.40 -9.29 -8.98
C GLU A 79 24.39 -8.54 -8.08
N GLY A 80 24.00 -8.14 -6.87
CA GLY A 80 24.79 -7.30 -5.95
C GLY A 80 24.96 -5.85 -6.43
N SER A 81 24.45 -5.53 -7.62
CA SER A 81 24.47 -4.19 -8.19
C SER A 81 23.35 -4.02 -9.21
N ALA A 82 22.78 -2.82 -9.29
CA ALA A 82 21.75 -2.49 -10.28
C ALA A 82 21.69 -0.99 -10.56
N VAL A 83 21.21 -0.64 -11.76
CA VAL A 83 20.72 0.72 -12.05
C VAL A 83 19.22 0.73 -11.76
N LEU A 84 18.84 1.43 -10.71
CA LEU A 84 17.47 1.55 -10.23
C LEU A 84 16.67 2.54 -11.08
N ASP A 85 15.36 2.35 -11.14
CA ASP A 85 14.44 3.40 -11.59
C ASP A 85 14.34 4.53 -10.54
N GLU A 86 13.74 5.65 -10.93
CA GLU A 86 13.65 6.85 -10.10
C GLU A 86 12.95 6.55 -8.77
N ASP A 87 11.77 5.92 -8.81
CA ASP A 87 11.00 5.62 -7.60
C ASP A 87 11.75 4.65 -6.67
N THR A 88 12.35 3.58 -7.20
CA THR A 88 13.13 2.65 -6.38
C THR A 88 14.33 3.33 -5.73
N SER A 89 15.06 4.17 -6.47
CA SER A 89 16.21 4.91 -5.92
C SER A 89 15.81 5.93 -4.85
N SER A 90 14.73 6.69 -5.09
CA SER A 90 14.18 7.62 -4.10
C SER A 90 13.69 6.90 -2.84
N LEU A 91 13.02 5.76 -3.00
CA LEU A 91 12.52 4.98 -1.87
C LEU A 91 13.67 4.38 -1.05
N LEU A 92 14.72 3.89 -1.71
CA LEU A 92 15.91 3.36 -1.05
C LEU A 92 16.65 4.47 -0.27
N ALA A 93 16.78 5.67 -0.86
CA ALA A 93 17.37 6.81 -0.17
C ALA A 93 16.56 7.23 1.08
N ALA A 94 15.22 7.22 0.98
CA ALA A 94 14.34 7.46 2.13
C ALA A 94 14.50 6.38 3.21
N ALA A 95 14.60 5.11 2.80
CA ALA A 95 14.82 4.00 3.73
C ALA A 95 16.14 4.13 4.50
N LEU A 96 17.23 4.54 3.83
CA LEU A 96 18.51 4.81 4.50
C LEU A 96 18.40 5.96 5.51
N THR A 97 17.66 7.02 5.16
CA THR A 97 17.39 8.13 6.08
C THR A 97 16.64 7.65 7.33
N TYR A 98 15.59 6.85 7.15
CA TYR A 98 14.83 6.31 8.29
C TYR A 98 15.64 5.32 9.13
N SER A 99 16.52 4.53 8.52
CA SER A 99 17.43 3.67 9.28
C SER A 99 18.33 4.50 10.20
N GLU A 100 18.91 5.59 9.69
CA GLU A 100 19.71 6.51 10.49
C GLU A 100 18.88 7.18 11.61
N GLU A 101 17.71 7.76 11.27
CA GLU A 101 16.85 8.48 12.23
C GLU A 101 16.31 7.58 13.34
N THR A 102 16.12 6.29 13.06
CA THR A 102 15.64 5.31 14.03
C THR A 102 16.77 4.54 14.74
N GLY A 103 18.03 4.83 14.42
CA GLY A 103 19.18 4.11 14.97
C GLY A 103 19.17 2.62 14.63
N GLY A 104 18.73 2.25 13.42
CA GLY A 104 18.65 0.89 12.92
C GLY A 104 17.41 0.10 13.36
N ALA A 105 16.46 0.72 14.07
CA ALA A 105 15.22 0.03 14.45
C ALA A 105 14.32 -0.28 13.22
N PHE A 106 14.37 0.58 12.20
CA PHE A 106 13.89 0.29 10.85
C PHE A 106 15.11 0.02 9.97
N ASP A 107 15.22 -1.17 9.38
CA ASP A 107 16.31 -1.50 8.47
C ASP A 107 15.81 -2.35 7.30
N VAL A 108 16.12 -1.90 6.08
CA VAL A 108 15.74 -2.60 4.85
C VAL A 108 16.72 -3.72 4.50
N THR A 109 17.91 -3.80 5.10
CA THR A 109 18.83 -4.94 4.90
C THR A 109 18.42 -6.18 5.70
N ILE A 110 17.24 -6.16 6.35
CA ILE A 110 16.73 -7.27 7.16
C ILE A 110 16.35 -8.51 6.32
N ALA A 111 16.43 -8.43 4.99
CA ALA A 111 15.99 -9.47 4.07
C ALA A 111 16.53 -10.87 4.37
N PRO A 112 17.84 -11.07 4.68
CA PRO A 112 18.36 -12.40 5.01
C PRO A 112 17.66 -13.02 6.23
N LEU A 113 17.34 -12.20 7.25
CA LEU A 113 16.60 -12.67 8.42
C LEU A 113 15.14 -12.92 8.09
N VAL A 114 14.49 -12.07 7.29
CA VAL A 114 13.10 -12.30 6.85
C VAL A 114 12.98 -13.62 6.08
N GLU A 115 13.94 -13.93 5.21
CA GLU A 115 14.01 -15.19 4.49
C GLU A 115 14.27 -16.39 5.41
N LEU A 116 15.19 -16.26 6.36
CA LEU A 116 15.48 -17.30 7.34
C LEU A 116 14.25 -17.71 8.16
N TRP A 117 13.46 -16.72 8.60
CA TRP A 117 12.21 -16.94 9.32
C TRP A 117 11.10 -17.52 8.43
N GLY A 118 11.15 -17.27 7.12
CA GLY A 118 10.17 -17.78 6.18
C GLY A 118 8.75 -17.29 6.45
N ILE A 119 8.57 -16.16 7.15
CA ILE A 119 7.23 -15.65 7.53
C ILE A 119 6.34 -15.32 6.33
N THR A 120 6.96 -15.23 5.15
CA THR A 120 6.30 -15.00 3.88
C THR A 120 6.20 -16.23 2.98
N SER A 121 6.67 -17.39 3.42
CA SER A 121 6.64 -18.66 2.68
C SER A 121 5.53 -19.59 3.20
N ASP A 122 5.36 -20.73 2.53
CA ASP A 122 4.45 -21.80 2.95
C ASP A 122 4.99 -22.63 4.13
N ASP A 123 6.24 -22.42 4.54
CA ASP A 123 6.92 -23.20 5.60
C ASP A 123 7.69 -22.28 6.57
N PRO A 124 6.99 -21.43 7.34
CA PRO A 124 7.62 -20.59 8.34
C PRO A 124 8.16 -21.42 9.51
N ARG A 125 9.29 -21.00 10.08
CA ARG A 125 9.90 -21.70 11.21
C ARG A 125 10.55 -20.73 12.19
N VAL A 126 10.77 -21.18 13.41
CA VAL A 126 11.62 -20.50 14.39
C VAL A 126 13.08 -20.93 14.13
N PRO A 127 13.97 -20.02 13.71
CA PRO A 127 15.38 -20.35 13.52
C PRO A 127 16.11 -20.52 14.84
N SER A 128 17.21 -21.28 14.83
CA SER A 128 18.11 -21.33 15.98
C SER A 128 18.88 -20.01 16.13
N GLN A 129 19.32 -19.71 17.36
CA GLN A 129 20.14 -18.53 17.60
C GLN A 129 21.44 -18.55 16.78
N GLU A 130 22.03 -19.73 16.56
CA GLU A 130 23.25 -19.88 15.74
C GLU A 130 23.01 -19.47 14.27
N GLU A 131 21.85 -19.80 13.70
CA GLU A 131 21.47 -19.37 12.34
C GLU A 131 21.24 -17.86 12.27
N ILE A 132 20.63 -17.27 13.30
CA ILE A 132 20.41 -15.82 13.39
C ILE A 132 21.75 -15.09 13.50
N ASP A 133 22.61 -15.53 14.42
CA ASP A 133 23.92 -14.93 14.66
C ASP A 133 24.83 -14.97 13.42
N ALA A 134 24.67 -15.98 12.56
CA ALA A 134 25.39 -16.08 11.30
C ALA A 134 24.96 -15.04 10.26
N LEU A 135 23.71 -14.56 10.30
CA LEU A 135 23.16 -13.60 9.33
C LEU A 135 23.16 -12.16 9.85
N LEU A 136 23.22 -11.94 11.17
CA LEU A 136 23.29 -10.59 11.75
C LEU A 136 24.39 -9.70 11.15
N PRO A 137 25.59 -10.20 10.80
CA PRO A 137 26.63 -9.38 10.14
C PRO A 137 26.27 -8.87 8.74
N LEU A 138 25.17 -9.33 8.13
CA LEU A 138 24.68 -8.89 6.82
C LEU A 138 23.59 -7.81 6.94
N VAL A 139 23.27 -7.39 8.17
CA VAL A 139 22.21 -6.42 8.46
C VAL A 139 22.84 -5.13 8.97
N GLY A 140 22.64 -4.06 8.22
CA GLY A 140 23.10 -2.71 8.53
C GLY A 140 23.11 -1.84 7.28
N SER A 141 22.63 -0.60 7.41
CA SER A 141 22.59 0.38 6.31
C SER A 141 23.94 0.65 5.64
N GLU A 142 25.06 0.40 6.33
CA GLU A 142 26.42 0.51 5.80
C GLU A 142 26.73 -0.44 4.63
N HIS A 143 25.94 -1.50 4.46
CA HIS A 143 26.07 -2.46 3.37
C HIS A 143 25.40 -2.00 2.06
N ILE A 144 24.74 -0.86 2.08
CA ILE A 144 24.06 -0.28 0.91
C ILE A 144 24.86 0.94 0.43
N HIS A 145 25.33 0.88 -0.81
CA HIS A 145 26.01 2.00 -1.46
C HIS A 145 25.12 2.53 -2.59
N LEU A 146 24.62 3.76 -2.44
CA LEU A 146 23.72 4.40 -3.41
C LEU A 146 24.34 5.70 -3.93
N ASP A 147 24.61 5.76 -5.23
CA ASP A 147 25.02 6.98 -5.95
C ASP A 147 24.00 7.31 -7.05
N GLY A 148 23.09 8.24 -6.72
CA GLY A 148 21.96 8.57 -7.59
C GLY A 148 21.04 7.36 -7.81
N ARG A 149 21.17 6.72 -8.97
CA ARG A 149 20.41 5.51 -9.34
C ARG A 149 21.27 4.25 -9.38
N GLU A 150 22.58 4.39 -9.24
CA GLU A 150 23.47 3.23 -9.17
C GLU A 150 23.51 2.75 -7.72
N ALA A 151 23.10 1.50 -7.50
CA ALA A 151 23.09 0.87 -6.19
C ALA A 151 23.97 -0.38 -6.21
N THR A 152 24.74 -0.58 -5.14
CA THR A 152 25.50 -1.82 -4.90
C THR A 152 25.32 -2.27 -3.47
N LEU A 153 25.36 -3.58 -3.26
CA LEU A 153 25.34 -4.22 -1.94
C LEU A 153 26.69 -4.88 -1.66
N ASP A 154 27.07 -4.94 -0.38
CA ASP A 154 28.16 -5.82 0.04
C ASP A 154 27.82 -7.30 -0.22
N GLU A 155 28.84 -8.16 -0.24
CA GLU A 155 28.67 -9.59 -0.52
C GLU A 155 27.65 -10.24 0.43
N ASP A 156 26.79 -11.11 -0.11
CA ASP A 156 25.70 -11.82 0.57
C ASP A 156 24.61 -10.94 1.22
N CYS A 157 24.70 -9.61 1.14
CA CYS A 157 23.68 -8.70 1.65
C CYS A 157 22.48 -8.61 0.69
N ALA A 158 21.29 -8.38 1.25
CA ALA A 158 20.06 -8.25 0.48
C ALA A 158 19.11 -7.25 1.15
N ILE A 159 18.25 -6.61 0.36
CA ILE A 159 17.26 -5.65 0.83
C ILE A 159 15.81 -6.14 0.71
N ASP A 160 14.96 -5.69 1.62
CA ASP A 160 13.51 -5.88 1.64
C ASP A 160 12.83 -4.53 1.94
N LEU A 161 12.07 -4.02 0.97
CA LEU A 161 11.35 -2.75 1.09
C LEU A 161 9.94 -2.92 1.67
N GLY A 162 9.56 -4.12 2.14
CA GLY A 162 8.20 -4.44 2.60
C GLY A 162 7.71 -3.55 3.76
N GLY A 163 8.63 -3.00 4.56
CA GLY A 163 8.34 -2.06 5.65
C GLY A 163 8.03 -0.62 5.21
N ILE A 164 8.30 -0.25 3.96
CA ILE A 164 8.15 1.14 3.46
C ILE A 164 7.40 1.23 2.11
N ALA A 165 7.44 0.18 1.30
CA ALA A 165 6.91 0.18 -0.07
C ALA A 165 5.41 0.46 -0.14
N LYS A 166 4.61 -0.09 0.79
CA LYS A 166 3.15 0.20 0.84
C LYS A 166 2.85 1.64 1.25
N GLY A 167 3.71 2.27 2.05
CA GLY A 167 3.59 3.69 2.37
C GLY A 167 3.81 4.53 1.11
N PHE A 168 4.88 4.24 0.37
CA PHE A 168 5.17 4.89 -0.90
C PHE A 168 4.08 4.70 -1.95
N ALA A 169 3.53 3.49 -2.08
CA ALA A 169 2.38 3.24 -2.96
C ALA A 169 1.13 4.02 -2.52
N SER A 170 0.94 4.19 -1.21
CA SER A 170 -0.14 5.03 -0.66
C SER A 170 0.05 6.49 -1.02
N ASP A 171 1.28 7.02 -0.98
CA ASP A 171 1.58 8.40 -1.37
C ASP A 171 1.26 8.65 -2.85
N LYS A 172 1.71 7.76 -3.75
CA LYS A 172 1.41 7.85 -5.19
C LYS A 172 -0.08 7.73 -5.47
N ALA A 173 -0.77 6.82 -4.78
CA ALA A 173 -2.22 6.70 -4.88
C ALA A 173 -2.91 7.98 -4.39
N ALA A 174 -2.47 8.58 -3.28
CA ALA A 174 -3.03 9.82 -2.76
C ALA A 174 -2.93 10.99 -3.75
N GLU A 175 -1.79 11.13 -4.42
CA GLU A 175 -1.60 12.14 -5.47
C GLU A 175 -2.60 11.95 -6.62
N LEU A 176 -2.79 10.71 -7.08
CA LEU A 176 -3.73 10.38 -8.16
C LEU A 176 -5.18 10.58 -7.74
N LEU A 177 -5.54 10.20 -6.52
CA LEU A 177 -6.88 10.35 -5.97
C LEU A 177 -7.26 11.83 -5.77
N THR A 178 -6.32 12.64 -5.29
CA THR A 178 -6.54 14.07 -5.04
C THR A 178 -6.63 14.86 -6.35
N ASN A 179 -5.80 14.52 -7.34
CA ASN A 179 -5.76 15.20 -8.63
C ASN A 179 -6.75 14.64 -9.67
N GLY A 180 -7.33 13.47 -9.42
CA GLY A 180 -8.27 12.78 -10.33
C GLY A 180 -9.64 13.44 -10.44
N GLY A 181 -9.93 14.47 -9.63
CA GLY A 181 -11.17 15.22 -9.69
C GLY A 181 -12.34 14.56 -8.97
N ALA A 182 -12.08 13.52 -8.17
CA ALA A 182 -13.06 12.95 -7.27
C ALA A 182 -13.40 13.92 -6.12
N ASP A 183 -14.65 13.91 -5.66
CA ASP A 183 -15.07 14.74 -4.54
C ASP A 183 -14.55 14.18 -3.19
N ARG A 184 -14.54 12.85 -3.07
CA ARG A 184 -14.02 12.09 -1.94
C ARG A 184 -13.33 10.84 -2.45
N ALA A 185 -12.26 10.41 -1.81
CA ALA A 185 -11.58 9.17 -2.16
C ALA A 185 -10.98 8.49 -0.93
N CYS A 186 -10.80 7.17 -1.03
CA CYS A 186 -10.16 6.35 -0.01
C CYS A 186 -9.33 5.27 -0.71
N ALA A 187 -8.07 5.11 -0.29
CA ALA A 187 -7.24 3.97 -0.64
C ALA A 187 -6.91 3.20 0.64
N ASN A 188 -7.30 1.93 0.70
CA ASN A 188 -6.90 1.01 1.76
C ASN A 188 -5.97 -0.05 1.14
N LEU A 189 -4.68 0.06 1.40
CA LEU A 189 -3.64 -0.81 0.87
C LEU A 189 -3.21 -1.83 1.94
N GLY A 190 -4.12 -2.71 2.33
CA GLY A 190 -3.86 -3.72 3.37
C GLY A 190 -3.67 -3.14 4.77
N GLY A 191 -4.50 -2.15 5.16
CA GLY A 191 -4.43 -1.46 6.44
C GLY A 191 -3.67 -0.14 6.41
N ASN A 192 -2.93 0.15 5.32
CA ASN A 192 -2.42 1.49 5.03
C ASN A 192 -3.54 2.30 4.37
N VAL A 193 -4.17 3.19 5.13
CA VAL A 193 -5.35 3.93 4.69
C VAL A 193 -4.99 5.38 4.39
N TYR A 194 -5.29 5.84 3.18
CA TYR A 194 -5.37 7.25 2.84
C TYR A 194 -6.83 7.64 2.59
N VAL A 195 -7.25 8.78 3.12
CA VAL A 195 -8.58 9.34 2.87
C VAL A 195 -8.48 10.79 2.44
N TYR A 196 -9.27 11.13 1.43
CA TYR A 196 -9.43 12.47 0.87
C TYR A 196 -10.91 12.86 0.81
N SER A 197 -11.22 14.10 1.13
CA SER A 197 -12.53 14.71 1.00
C SER A 197 -12.38 16.20 0.74
N GLN A 198 -12.99 16.68 -0.34
CA GLN A 198 -13.02 18.09 -0.67
C GLN A 198 -13.63 18.93 0.46
N SER A 199 -13.20 20.19 0.58
CA SER A 199 -13.75 21.14 1.54
C SER A 199 -15.27 21.26 1.42
N GLY A 200 -15.97 21.17 2.56
CA GLY A 200 -17.43 21.24 2.63
C GLY A 200 -18.15 19.90 2.48
N ARG A 201 -17.42 18.78 2.31
CA ARG A 201 -17.96 17.42 2.30
C ARG A 201 -17.66 16.67 3.59
N ASP A 202 -18.38 15.56 3.79
CA ASP A 202 -18.28 14.73 4.98
C ASP A 202 -16.93 14.00 5.05
N ALA A 203 -16.36 14.00 6.25
CA ALA A 203 -15.15 13.25 6.57
C ALA A 203 -15.35 11.73 6.43
N TRP A 204 -14.26 11.01 6.22
CA TRP A 204 -14.21 9.56 6.29
C TRP A 204 -14.06 9.10 7.74
N ASN A 205 -14.72 8.00 8.07
CA ASN A 205 -14.54 7.32 9.36
C ASN A 205 -13.57 6.16 9.17
N VAL A 206 -12.35 6.32 9.68
CA VAL A 206 -11.30 5.30 9.64
C VAL A 206 -11.24 4.61 10.98
N ALA A 207 -11.61 3.33 11.03
CA ALA A 207 -11.58 2.53 12.24
C ALA A 207 -10.19 1.93 12.48
N ILE A 208 -9.71 1.98 13.72
CA ILE A 208 -8.44 1.35 14.14
C ILE A 208 -8.79 0.02 14.81
N GLN A 209 -8.34 -1.09 14.22
CA GLN A 209 -8.61 -2.45 14.70
C GLN A 209 -8.06 -2.68 16.10
N ASP A 210 -8.82 -3.39 16.95
CA ASP A 210 -8.30 -3.87 18.23
C ASP A 210 -7.27 -5.00 18.00
N PRO A 211 -6.04 -4.88 18.53
CA PRO A 211 -5.01 -5.91 18.40
C PRO A 211 -5.39 -7.27 19.03
N LYS A 212 -6.36 -7.29 19.94
CA LYS A 212 -6.82 -8.47 20.67
C LYS A 212 -8.07 -9.10 20.07
N GLU A 213 -8.98 -8.28 19.53
CA GLU A 213 -10.29 -8.69 19.04
C GLU A 213 -10.43 -8.30 17.56
N LYS A 214 -10.31 -9.26 16.64
CA LYS A 214 -10.21 -8.98 15.19
C LYS A 214 -11.40 -8.22 14.61
N ASP A 215 -12.57 -8.39 15.20
CA ASP A 215 -13.84 -7.80 14.74
C ASP A 215 -14.24 -6.53 15.54
N ASP A 216 -13.35 -6.01 16.40
CA ASP A 216 -13.59 -4.80 17.18
C ASP A 216 -12.60 -3.67 16.84
N TYR A 217 -12.92 -2.45 17.28
CA TYR A 217 -12.13 -1.26 17.03
C TYR A 217 -11.79 -0.53 18.34
N VAL A 218 -10.53 -0.16 18.51
CA VAL A 218 -10.11 0.65 19.68
C VAL A 218 -10.59 2.09 19.56
N CYS A 219 -10.71 2.61 18.34
CA CYS A 219 -11.25 3.93 18.07
C CYS A 219 -11.63 4.11 16.59
N ILE A 220 -12.34 5.21 16.31
CA ILE A 220 -12.67 5.67 14.95
C ILE A 220 -12.20 7.11 14.80
N LEU A 221 -11.44 7.38 13.75
CA LEU A 221 -10.93 8.71 13.40
C LEU A 221 -11.81 9.31 12.28
N SER A 222 -12.20 10.57 12.44
CA SER A 222 -12.93 11.33 11.41
C SER A 222 -11.93 12.23 10.66
N LEU A 223 -11.66 11.90 9.39
CA LEU A 223 -10.51 12.44 8.64
C LEU A 223 -10.89 12.85 7.21
N THR A 224 -10.22 13.87 6.67
CA THR A 224 -10.51 14.41 5.33
C THR A 224 -9.32 14.44 4.38
N ASP A 225 -8.08 14.38 4.86
CA ASP A 225 -6.88 14.42 3.99
C ASP A 225 -5.68 13.90 4.79
N HIS A 226 -5.71 12.62 5.14
CA HIS A 226 -4.77 12.03 6.10
C HIS A 226 -4.45 10.58 5.74
N PHE A 227 -3.22 10.18 6.10
CA PHE A 227 -2.80 8.79 6.14
C PHE A 227 -2.98 8.22 7.55
N VAL A 228 -3.38 6.96 7.62
CA VAL A 228 -3.48 6.16 8.84
C VAL A 228 -2.82 4.81 8.55
N VAL A 229 -1.69 4.56 9.20
CA VAL A 229 -0.86 3.36 8.99
C VAL A 229 -0.62 2.71 10.35
N THR A 230 -0.83 1.41 10.44
CA THR A 230 -0.68 0.63 11.69
C THR A 230 0.24 -0.55 11.47
N SER A 231 1.24 -0.69 12.35
CA SER A 231 2.08 -1.88 12.45
C SER A 231 1.71 -2.67 13.70
N GLY A 232 1.57 -4.00 13.58
CA GLY A 232 1.17 -4.83 14.70
C GLY A 232 1.54 -6.29 14.52
N GLY A 233 1.98 -6.94 15.60
CA GLY A 233 2.40 -8.36 15.60
C GLY A 233 1.27 -9.37 15.32
N TYR A 234 0.02 -8.90 15.27
CA TYR A 234 -1.16 -9.70 14.93
C TYR A 234 -1.48 -9.71 13.43
N GLN A 235 -0.72 -8.97 12.61
CA GLN A 235 -0.96 -8.85 11.16
C GLN A 235 -0.41 -10.06 10.39
N ARG A 236 0.88 -10.38 10.57
CA ARG A 236 1.54 -11.53 9.94
C ARG A 236 2.39 -12.25 10.99
N TYR A 237 1.97 -13.47 11.35
CA TYR A 237 2.62 -14.29 12.36
C TYR A 237 2.31 -15.77 12.11
N PHE A 238 3.10 -16.63 12.75
CA PHE A 238 2.80 -18.05 12.92
C PHE A 238 3.02 -18.42 14.39
N THR A 239 2.47 -19.54 14.83
CA THR A 239 2.66 -20.06 16.19
C THR A 239 3.47 -21.33 16.13
N ALA A 240 4.50 -21.45 16.96
CA ALA A 240 5.31 -22.65 17.07
C ALA A 240 4.83 -23.49 18.28
N PRO A 241 5.32 -24.74 18.45
CA PRO A 241 4.89 -25.59 19.56
C PRO A 241 5.15 -25.00 20.95
N ASP A 242 6.07 -24.05 21.08
CA ASP A 242 6.42 -23.34 22.31
C ASP A 242 5.61 -22.06 22.56
N GLY A 243 4.78 -21.62 21.60
CA GLY A 243 3.89 -20.47 21.69
C GLY A 243 4.17 -19.40 20.65
#